data_AF-A0A948VBL6-F1
#
_entry.id   AF-A0A948VBL6-F1
#
_cell.length_a   1.000
_cell.length_b   1.000
_cell.length_c   1.000
_cell.angle_alpha   90.00
_cell.angle_beta   90.00
_cell.angle_gamma   90.00
#
_symmetry.space_group_name_H-M   'P 1'
#
loop_
_entity.id
_entity.type
_entity.pdbx_description
1 polymer ?
#
loop_
_entity_poly.entity_id
_entity_poly.type
_entity_poly.pdbx_seq_one_letter_code
_entity_poly.pdbx_strand_id
1 'polypeptide(L)'
;MGVFMVTLLIGAASFATAGVPDLGLSTASRAYVGPEQLSLFNLPNGGGSAFTAAFKPAGGGQADATITVTLVDGLGAAIENYPFEDVTVNCDDGVNAIAPCLGGVTADANTDALGQTQFQTPLAAGGWANANTDVEIAGAALTSGSVALRMNSADISGDGAVTLTDVGIFSSIFYGAYSYAADFNNDGLMSLSDVGLLASGVGGACP
;
A
#
# COMPACT_ATOMS: atom_id res chain seq x y z
N MET A 1 28.02 36.16 57.64
CA MET A 1 27.63 36.41 56.24
C MET A 1 27.78 35.11 55.48
N GLY A 2 26.67 34.39 55.26
CA GLY A 2 26.67 33.10 54.57
C GLY A 2 26.33 33.30 53.09
N VAL A 3 27.23 32.86 52.21
CA VAL A 3 27.04 32.90 50.76
C VAL A 3 26.18 31.70 50.38
N PHE A 4 24.95 31.97 49.95
CA PHE A 4 24.01 30.96 49.45
C PHE A 4 24.33 30.73 47.97
N MET A 5 24.96 29.59 47.66
CA MET A 5 25.33 29.21 46.30
C MET A 5 24.12 28.55 45.64
N VAL A 6 23.47 29.25 44.71
CA VAL A 6 22.34 28.73 43.92
C VAL A 6 22.92 28.04 42.69
N THR A 7 22.97 26.71 42.73
CA THR A 7 23.38 25.88 41.59
C THR A 7 22.26 25.86 40.56
N LEU A 8 22.42 26.63 39.48
CA LEU A 8 21.53 26.61 38.33
C LEU A 8 21.75 25.31 37.54
N LEU A 9 20.92 24.30 37.81
CA LEU A 9 20.80 23.11 36.98
C LEU A 9 20.14 23.50 35.65
N ILE A 10 20.94 23.77 34.64
CA ILE A 10 20.48 23.82 33.25
C ILE A 10 20.29 22.37 32.82
N GLY A 11 19.10 21.82 33.10
CA GLY A 11 18.65 20.59 32.47
C GLY A 11 18.49 20.86 30.99
N ALA A 12 19.40 20.35 30.17
CA ALA A 12 19.19 20.29 28.74
C ALA A 12 17.93 19.44 28.53
N ALA A 13 16.81 20.09 28.20
CA ALA A 13 15.69 19.40 27.60
C ALA A 13 16.20 18.93 26.24
N SER A 14 16.74 17.71 26.21
CA SER A 14 16.76 16.94 24.98
C SER A 14 15.29 16.90 24.55
N PHE A 15 14.94 17.68 23.52
CA PHE A 15 13.72 17.44 22.78
C PHE A 15 13.81 15.99 22.37
N ALA A 16 13.05 15.12 23.04
CA ALA A 16 12.94 13.76 22.63
C ALA A 16 12.29 13.82 21.26
N THR A 17 13.10 13.67 20.21
CA THR A 17 12.66 13.40 18.84
C THR A 17 12.01 12.03 18.74
N ALA A 18 11.92 11.30 19.85
CA ALA A 18 11.16 10.09 20.02
C ALA A 18 9.74 10.31 19.47
N GLY A 19 9.43 9.58 18.40
CA GLY A 19 8.11 9.61 17.75
C GLY A 19 8.04 10.36 16.43
N VAL A 20 9.11 11.02 15.96
CA VAL A 20 9.17 11.52 14.58
C VAL A 20 9.85 10.48 13.70
N PRO A 21 9.15 9.86 12.72
CA PRO A 21 9.76 8.89 11.82
C PRO A 21 10.90 9.49 11.00
N ASP A 22 12.01 8.78 10.92
CA ASP A 22 13.07 9.04 9.96
C ASP A 22 12.83 8.19 8.71
N LEU A 23 12.50 8.83 7.59
CA LEU A 23 12.19 8.16 6.31
C LEU A 23 13.41 7.49 5.65
N GLY A 24 14.63 7.79 6.11
CA GLY A 24 15.88 7.19 5.66
C GLY A 24 16.31 5.98 6.46
N LEU A 25 15.93 5.91 7.73
CA LEU A 25 16.20 4.77 8.60
C LEU A 25 15.04 3.78 8.66
N SER A 26 13.80 4.25 8.45
CA SER A 26 12.62 3.40 8.37
C SER A 26 12.63 2.56 7.09
N THR A 27 12.03 1.36 7.16
CA THR A 27 12.06 0.40 6.04
C THR A 27 10.71 -0.22 5.80
N ALA A 28 10.48 -0.65 4.56
CA ALA A 28 9.37 -1.50 4.18
C ALA A 28 9.91 -2.73 3.44
N SER A 29 9.35 -3.90 3.73
CA SER A 29 9.72 -5.15 3.07
C SER A 29 8.50 -6.01 2.82
N ARG A 30 8.50 -6.77 1.72
CA ARG A 30 7.46 -7.76 1.43
C ARG A 30 7.87 -9.15 1.90
N ALA A 31 6.89 -9.98 2.27
CA ALA A 31 7.09 -11.37 2.65
C ALA A 31 7.64 -12.23 1.49
N TYR A 32 7.21 -11.97 0.24
CA TYR A 32 7.70 -12.72 -0.93
C TYR A 32 9.13 -12.37 -1.34
N VAL A 33 10.02 -13.38 -1.35
CA VAL A 33 11.44 -13.26 -1.72
C VAL A 33 11.73 -13.86 -3.11
N GLY A 34 10.94 -13.47 -4.12
CA GLY A 34 11.19 -13.83 -5.52
C GLY A 34 11.58 -12.62 -6.39
N PRO A 35 12.11 -12.83 -7.60
CA PRO A 35 12.43 -11.74 -8.53
C PRO A 35 11.18 -11.10 -9.15
N GLU A 36 10.01 -11.74 -9.05
CA GLU A 36 8.80 -11.27 -9.70
C GLU A 36 8.17 -10.05 -9.01
N GLN A 37 7.52 -9.21 -9.82
CA GLN A 37 6.64 -8.16 -9.34
C GLN A 37 5.21 -8.72 -9.20
N LEU A 38 4.73 -8.79 -7.96
CA LEU A 38 3.39 -9.32 -7.66
C LEU A 38 2.32 -8.28 -8.01
N SER A 39 1.08 -8.73 -8.21
CA SER A 39 -0.07 -7.86 -8.50
C SER A 39 -1.17 -8.08 -7.45
N LEU A 40 -1.61 -7.00 -6.81
CA LEU A 40 -2.75 -7.03 -5.90
C LEU A 40 -4.02 -6.63 -6.66
N PHE A 41 -5.06 -7.47 -6.58
CA PHE A 41 -6.38 -7.15 -7.12
C PHE A 41 -7.22 -6.51 -6.02
N ASN A 42 -7.52 -5.23 -6.15
CA ASN A 42 -8.28 -4.45 -5.19
C ASN A 42 -9.73 -4.29 -5.64
N LEU A 43 -10.61 -3.97 -4.70
CA LEU A 43 -11.97 -3.52 -4.98
C LEU A 43 -12.30 -2.32 -4.09
N PRO A 44 -13.09 -1.35 -4.54
CA PRO A 44 -13.46 -0.18 -3.74
C PRO A 44 -14.12 -0.53 -2.39
N ASN A 45 -14.82 -1.66 -2.31
CA ASN A 45 -15.47 -2.12 -1.07
C ASN A 45 -14.57 -2.95 -0.15
N GLY A 46 -13.27 -3.09 -0.45
CA GLY A 46 -12.35 -3.95 0.29
C GLY A 46 -12.57 -5.45 0.09
N GLY A 47 -13.38 -5.86 -0.90
CA GLY A 47 -13.65 -7.26 -1.22
C GLY A 47 -12.60 -7.93 -2.11
N GLY A 48 -11.48 -7.25 -2.39
CA GLY A 48 -10.41 -7.72 -3.25
C GLY A 48 -9.57 -8.85 -2.65
N SER A 49 -8.40 -9.08 -3.25
CA SER A 49 -7.40 -10.04 -2.75
C SER A 49 -6.68 -9.47 -1.53
N ALA A 50 -6.52 -10.30 -0.51
CA ALA A 50 -5.60 -10.01 0.60
C ALA A 50 -4.15 -10.05 0.09
N PHE A 51 -3.23 -9.37 0.80
CA PHE A 51 -1.80 -9.38 0.43
C PHE A 51 -1.22 -10.81 0.46
N THR A 52 -1.73 -11.69 1.33
CA THR A 52 -1.33 -13.10 1.40
C THR A 52 -1.66 -13.92 0.14
N ALA A 53 -2.45 -13.36 -0.77
CA ALA A 53 -2.94 -14.01 -1.99
C ALA A 53 -2.73 -13.15 -3.26
N ALA A 54 -1.68 -12.33 -3.29
CA ALA A 54 -1.34 -11.52 -4.48
C ALA A 54 -0.92 -12.41 -5.66
N PHE A 55 -1.19 -11.97 -6.89
CA PHE A 55 -0.96 -12.75 -8.10
C PHE A 55 0.48 -12.63 -8.63
N LYS A 56 1.09 -13.77 -8.95
CA LYS A 56 2.37 -13.83 -9.67
C LYS A 56 2.15 -13.63 -11.18
N PRO A 57 3.13 -13.02 -11.88
CA PRO A 57 3.07 -12.90 -13.33
C PRO A 57 3.03 -14.26 -14.03
N ALA A 58 2.56 -14.28 -15.28
CA ALA A 58 2.64 -15.42 -16.19
C ALA A 58 1.96 -16.71 -15.66
N GLY A 59 0.90 -16.56 -14.85
CA GLY A 59 0.14 -17.68 -14.31
C GLY A 59 0.87 -18.45 -13.21
N GLY A 60 1.86 -17.84 -12.55
CA GLY A 60 2.63 -18.45 -11.47
C GLY A 60 1.83 -18.76 -10.18
N GLY A 61 0.51 -18.53 -10.18
CA GLY A 61 -0.37 -18.67 -9.03
C GLY A 61 -0.33 -17.45 -8.12
N GLN A 62 -0.53 -17.67 -6.82
CA GLN A 62 -0.52 -16.62 -5.81
C GLN A 62 0.72 -16.70 -4.91
N ALA A 63 1.08 -15.58 -4.28
CA ALA A 63 2.12 -15.47 -3.27
C ALA A 63 1.78 -14.43 -2.21
N ASP A 64 2.47 -14.54 -1.07
CA ASP A 64 2.31 -13.63 0.04
C ASP A 64 3.09 -12.32 -0.18
N ALA A 65 2.36 -11.27 -0.55
CA ALA A 65 2.88 -9.93 -0.73
C ALA A 65 2.86 -9.08 0.56
N THR A 66 2.52 -9.65 1.73
CA THR A 66 2.39 -8.89 2.99
C THR A 66 3.56 -7.92 3.16
N ILE A 67 3.24 -6.64 3.33
CA ILE A 67 4.24 -5.60 3.53
C ILE A 67 4.38 -5.39 5.03
N THR A 68 5.60 -5.57 5.55
CA THR A 68 5.97 -5.17 6.91
C THR A 68 6.75 -3.88 6.85
N VAL A 69 6.25 -2.87 7.57
CA VAL A 69 6.88 -1.56 7.75
C VAL A 69 7.51 -1.52 9.13
N THR A 70 8.78 -1.10 9.22
CA THR A 70 9.46 -0.83 10.49
C THR A 70 9.77 0.65 10.56
N LEU A 71 9.16 1.35 11.52
CA LEU A 71 9.35 2.77 11.77
C LEU A 71 10.32 3.00 12.92
N VAL A 72 11.33 3.82 12.64
CA VAL A 72 12.32 4.26 13.62
C VAL A 72 12.49 5.77 13.54
N ASP A 73 12.92 6.37 14.64
CA ASP A 73 13.28 7.79 14.70
C ASP A 73 14.71 8.04 14.16
N GLY A 74 15.14 9.31 14.18
CA GLY A 74 16.49 9.71 13.74
C GLY A 74 17.65 9.17 14.58
N LEU A 75 17.36 8.49 15.70
CA LEU A 75 18.34 7.79 16.54
C LEU A 75 18.30 6.26 16.32
N GLY A 76 17.45 5.77 15.42
CA GLY A 76 17.24 4.35 15.18
C GLY A 76 16.40 3.66 16.25
N ALA A 77 15.73 4.41 17.13
CA ALA A 77 14.82 3.84 18.11
C ALA A 77 13.46 3.55 17.46
N ALA A 78 12.91 2.36 17.72
CA ALA A 78 11.59 1.98 17.26
C ALA A 78 10.52 2.95 17.78
N ILE A 79 9.58 3.32 16.92
CA ILE A 79 8.46 4.18 17.27
C ILE A 79 7.24 3.30 17.54
N GLU A 80 6.93 3.06 18.81
CA GLU A 80 5.73 2.33 19.24
C GLU A 80 4.47 3.20 19.14
N ASN A 81 3.34 2.57 18.79
CA ASN A 81 2.02 3.18 18.74
C ASN A 81 1.91 4.40 17.82
N TYR A 82 2.67 4.39 16.71
CA TYR A 82 2.49 5.32 15.61
C TYR A 82 1.13 5.04 14.92
N PRO A 83 0.32 6.07 14.65
CA PRO A 83 -1.00 5.89 14.04
C PRO A 83 -0.93 5.17 12.69
N PHE A 84 -1.76 4.15 12.50
CA PHE A 84 -1.79 3.38 11.26
C PHE A 84 -2.34 4.19 10.09
N GLU A 85 -3.18 5.18 10.37
CA GLU A 85 -3.78 6.08 9.38
C GLU A 85 -2.73 6.96 8.70
N ASP A 86 -1.59 7.18 9.37
CA ASP A 86 -0.45 7.92 8.84
C ASP A 86 0.54 7.01 8.09
N VAL A 87 0.28 5.70 7.99
CA VAL A 87 1.09 4.74 7.23
C VAL A 87 0.25 4.23 6.08
N THR A 88 0.58 4.65 4.86
CA THR A 88 -0.23 4.35 3.67
C THR A 88 0.60 3.72 2.57
N VAL A 89 -0.08 3.07 1.62
CA VAL A 89 0.52 2.63 0.36
C VAL A 89 0.02 3.48 -0.79
N ASN A 90 0.93 3.81 -1.69
CA ASN A 90 0.64 4.52 -2.92
C ASN A 90 1.26 3.81 -4.11
N CYS A 91 0.61 3.87 -5.26
CA CYS A 91 1.14 3.31 -6.51
C CYS A 91 0.68 4.21 -7.66
N ASP A 92 1.66 4.89 -8.27
CA ASP A 92 1.45 5.87 -9.33
C ASP A 92 2.49 5.64 -10.44
N ASP A 93 2.04 5.49 -11.68
CA ASP A 93 2.91 5.40 -12.86
C ASP A 93 3.05 6.73 -13.63
N GLY A 94 2.51 7.81 -13.07
CA GLY A 94 2.49 9.18 -13.60
C GLY A 94 1.35 9.47 -14.57
N VAL A 95 0.65 8.43 -15.04
CA VAL A 95 -0.53 8.55 -15.93
C VAL A 95 -1.77 7.96 -15.27
N ASN A 96 -1.60 6.84 -14.57
CA ASN A 96 -2.61 6.14 -13.80
C ASN A 96 -2.09 5.98 -12.37
N ALA A 97 -3.02 6.06 -11.43
CA ALA A 97 -2.75 5.84 -10.03
C ALA A 97 -3.86 4.98 -9.45
N ILE A 98 -3.56 4.35 -8.32
CA ILE A 98 -4.60 3.78 -7.49
C ILE A 98 -5.53 4.91 -7.02
N ALA A 99 -6.83 4.63 -6.96
CA ALA A 99 -7.84 5.55 -6.45
C ALA A 99 -8.25 5.09 -5.04
N PRO A 100 -7.58 5.56 -3.98
CA PRO A 100 -7.86 5.09 -2.62
C PRO A 100 -9.25 5.54 -2.17
N CYS A 101 -10.02 4.63 -1.57
CA CYS A 101 -11.17 5.01 -0.75
C CYS A 101 -10.67 5.62 0.58
N LEU A 102 -11.54 6.35 1.29
CA LEU A 102 -11.19 6.94 2.57
C LEU A 102 -10.74 5.86 3.58
N GLY A 103 -9.47 5.92 4.01
CA GLY A 103 -8.87 4.92 4.91
C GLY A 103 -8.61 3.55 4.27
N GLY A 104 -8.81 3.41 2.95
CA GLY A 104 -8.74 2.11 2.27
C GLY A 104 -7.33 1.61 1.96
N VAL A 105 -6.32 2.46 2.16
CA VAL A 105 -4.90 2.19 1.87
C VAL A 105 -3.99 2.39 3.07
N THR A 106 -4.55 2.38 4.28
CA THR A 106 -3.79 2.52 5.53
C THR A 106 -3.30 1.15 6.03
N ALA A 107 -2.29 1.15 6.90
CA ALA A 107 -1.82 -0.07 7.53
C ALA A 107 -2.91 -0.72 8.42
N ASP A 108 -2.76 -2.01 8.75
CA ASP A 108 -3.80 -2.77 9.46
C ASP A 108 -3.94 -2.38 10.95
N ALA A 109 -2.89 -1.84 11.56
CA ALA A 109 -2.83 -1.49 12.98
C ALA A 109 -1.71 -0.49 13.29
N ASN A 110 -1.77 0.16 14.46
CA ASN A 110 -0.67 1.01 14.93
C ASN A 110 0.62 0.20 15.03
N THR A 111 1.77 0.88 14.99
CA THR A 111 3.04 0.19 15.20
C THR A 111 3.13 -0.45 16.58
N ASP A 112 3.73 -1.64 16.64
CA ASP A 112 3.95 -2.37 17.89
C ASP A 112 5.21 -1.87 18.66
N ALA A 113 5.59 -2.57 19.74
CA ALA A 113 6.76 -2.24 20.55
C ALA A 113 8.11 -2.33 19.81
N LEU A 114 8.13 -2.98 18.63
CA LEU A 114 9.29 -3.04 17.73
C LEU A 114 9.20 -1.99 16.62
N GLY A 115 8.19 -1.10 16.65
CA GLY A 115 7.94 -0.10 15.63
C GLY A 115 7.37 -0.69 14.35
N GLN A 116 6.77 -1.88 14.41
CA GLN A 116 6.31 -2.59 13.21
C GLN A 116 4.81 -2.48 13.00
N THR A 117 4.41 -2.26 11.75
CA THR A 117 3.02 -2.41 11.28
C THR A 117 3.01 -3.14 9.94
N GLN A 118 1.83 -3.57 9.47
CA GLN A 118 1.71 -4.41 8.29
C GLN A 118 0.53 -4.03 7.40
N PHE A 119 0.62 -4.48 6.15
CA PHE A 119 -0.48 -4.55 5.19
C PHE A 119 -0.72 -6.02 4.83
N GLN A 120 -1.80 -6.59 5.36
CA GLN A 120 -2.25 -7.97 5.15
C GLN A 120 -3.65 -8.00 4.55
N THR A 121 -4.52 -7.08 4.96
CA THR A 121 -5.92 -7.06 4.56
C THR A 121 -6.10 -6.51 3.13
N PRO A 122 -7.19 -6.86 2.42
CA PRO A 122 -7.45 -6.29 1.10
C PRO A 122 -7.61 -4.77 1.18
N LEU A 123 -7.05 -4.06 0.20
CA LEU A 123 -7.21 -2.62 0.11
C LEU A 123 -8.61 -2.27 -0.42
N ALA A 124 -9.19 -1.20 0.14
CA ALA A 124 -10.36 -0.54 -0.42
C ALA A 124 -9.91 0.56 -1.39
N ALA A 125 -9.70 0.18 -2.65
CA ALA A 125 -9.21 1.09 -3.69
C ALA A 125 -9.69 0.67 -5.09
N GLY A 126 -9.88 1.69 -5.93
CA GLY A 126 -10.07 1.58 -7.37
C GLY A 126 -8.78 1.83 -8.13
N GLY A 127 -8.90 1.93 -9.45
CA GLY A 127 -7.81 2.24 -10.37
C GLY A 127 -6.81 1.12 -10.55
N TRP A 128 -5.76 1.41 -11.32
CA TRP A 128 -4.69 0.48 -11.61
C TRP A 128 -3.39 1.26 -11.82
N ALA A 129 -2.27 0.64 -11.49
CA ALA A 129 -0.94 1.20 -11.69
C ALA A 129 0.07 0.07 -11.90
N ASN A 130 0.87 0.15 -12.98
CA ASN A 130 1.91 -0.83 -13.30
C ASN A 130 3.29 -0.42 -12.73
N ALA A 131 3.30 0.44 -11.72
CA ALA A 131 4.49 0.87 -11.00
C ALA A 131 4.74 -0.02 -9.77
N ASN A 132 5.88 0.18 -9.11
CA ASN A 132 6.09 -0.38 -7.77
C ASN A 132 5.23 0.39 -6.75
N THR A 133 4.95 -0.23 -5.61
CA THR A 133 4.19 0.37 -4.51
C THR A 133 5.15 1.08 -3.56
N ASP A 134 4.91 2.35 -3.33
CA ASP A 134 5.57 3.14 -2.31
C ASP A 134 4.83 3.01 -0.98
N VAL A 135 5.58 2.99 0.11
CA VAL A 135 5.03 3.14 1.46
C VAL A 135 5.27 4.58 1.88
N GLU A 136 4.20 5.28 2.26
CA GLU A 136 4.23 6.68 2.65
C GLU A 136 3.92 6.83 4.14
N ILE A 137 4.72 7.64 4.83
CA ILE A 137 4.56 7.98 6.23
C ILE A 137 4.20 9.46 6.33
N ALA A 138 3.03 9.76 6.88
CA ALA A 138 2.46 11.11 6.94
C ALA A 138 2.47 11.83 5.57
N GLY A 139 2.21 11.09 4.48
CA GLY A 139 2.17 11.61 3.11
C GLY A 139 3.54 11.78 2.43
N ALA A 140 4.62 11.24 3.00
CA ALA A 140 5.94 11.24 2.39
C ALA A 140 6.47 9.81 2.20
N ALA A 141 6.89 9.48 0.98
CA ALA A 141 7.43 8.16 0.66
C ALA A 141 8.72 7.84 1.44
N LEU A 142 8.86 6.59 1.88
CA LEU A 142 10.10 6.06 2.43
C LEU A 142 11.22 6.14 1.40
N THR A 143 12.42 6.51 1.86
CA THR A 143 13.60 6.60 0.97
C THR A 143 14.37 5.27 0.88
N SER A 144 13.97 4.26 1.65
CA SER A 144 14.46 2.88 1.54
C SER A 144 14.10 2.20 0.20
N GLY A 145 13.19 2.81 -0.56
CA GLY A 145 12.73 2.35 -1.86
C GLY A 145 11.35 1.71 -1.85
N SER A 146 10.79 1.55 -3.05
CA SER A 146 9.48 0.96 -3.29
C SER A 146 9.50 -0.57 -3.18
N VAL A 147 8.36 -1.15 -2.87
CA VAL A 147 8.12 -2.60 -2.88
C VAL A 147 7.73 -3.03 -4.30
N ALA A 148 8.28 -4.15 -4.78
CA ALA A 148 7.93 -4.72 -6.09
C ALA A 148 6.53 -5.38 -6.10
N LEU A 149 5.52 -4.54 -5.89
CA LEU A 149 4.10 -4.84 -5.91
C LEU A 149 3.46 -3.80 -6.82
N ARG A 150 2.51 -4.23 -7.64
CA ARG A 150 1.66 -3.37 -8.46
C ARG A 150 0.20 -3.62 -8.11
N MET A 151 -0.68 -2.73 -8.51
CA MET A 151 -2.08 -2.76 -8.12
C MET A 151 -3.00 -2.71 -9.34
N ASN A 152 -4.07 -3.49 -9.28
CA ASN A 152 -5.10 -3.56 -10.29
C ASN A 152 -6.47 -3.59 -9.62
N SER A 153 -7.52 -3.09 -10.28
CA SER A 153 -8.87 -3.06 -9.72
C SER A 153 -9.92 -3.20 -10.80
N ALA A 154 -11.05 -3.82 -10.44
CA ALA A 154 -12.22 -3.86 -11.33
C ALA A 154 -12.84 -2.48 -11.56
N ASP A 155 -12.63 -1.52 -10.65
CA ASP A 155 -12.91 -0.10 -10.88
C ASP A 155 -11.77 0.48 -11.71
N ILE A 156 -11.74 0.14 -13.01
CA ILE A 156 -10.67 0.54 -13.93
C ILE A 156 -10.64 2.06 -14.08
N SER A 157 -11.79 2.72 -13.95
CA SER A 157 -11.89 4.18 -14.06
C SER A 157 -11.31 4.92 -12.86
N GLY A 158 -11.24 4.26 -11.70
CA GLY A 158 -10.79 4.84 -10.45
C GLY A 158 -11.77 5.86 -9.86
N ASP A 159 -13.07 5.75 -10.17
CA ASP A 159 -14.09 6.68 -9.69
C ASP A 159 -14.68 6.29 -8.31
N GLY A 160 -14.21 5.18 -7.74
CA GLY A 160 -14.61 4.65 -6.45
C GLY A 160 -15.80 3.68 -6.53
N ALA A 161 -16.26 3.29 -7.72
CA ALA A 161 -17.33 2.32 -7.89
C ALA A 161 -17.14 1.44 -9.13
N VAL A 162 -17.36 0.13 -8.97
CA VAL A 162 -17.36 -0.82 -10.10
C VAL A 162 -18.74 -0.82 -10.75
N THR A 163 -18.88 -0.14 -11.89
CA THR A 163 -20.15 0.04 -12.59
C THR A 163 -20.12 -0.54 -14.01
N LEU A 164 -21.20 -0.35 -14.76
CA LEU A 164 -21.23 -0.69 -16.19
C LEU A 164 -20.28 0.18 -17.03
N THR A 165 -19.82 1.31 -16.49
CA THR A 165 -18.77 2.12 -17.13
C THR A 165 -17.47 1.33 -17.21
N ASP A 166 -17.05 0.69 -16.11
CA ASP A 166 -15.84 -0.14 -16.06
C ASP A 166 -15.95 -1.37 -16.95
N VAL A 167 -17.15 -1.98 -17.02
CA VAL A 167 -17.43 -3.07 -17.97
C VAL A 167 -17.26 -2.60 -19.42
N GLY A 168 -17.69 -1.38 -19.74
CA GLY A 168 -17.48 -0.76 -21.04
C GLY A 168 -15.99 -0.54 -21.35
N ILE A 169 -15.24 0.00 -20.39
CA ILE A 169 -13.79 0.20 -20.50
C ILE A 169 -13.08 -1.14 -20.71
N PHE A 170 -13.33 -2.13 -19.85
CA PHE A 170 -12.78 -3.47 -19.99
C PHE A 170 -13.09 -4.07 -21.36
N SER A 171 -14.35 -3.99 -21.81
CA SER A 171 -14.77 -4.54 -23.11
C SER A 171 -14.03 -3.90 -24.29
N SER A 172 -13.69 -2.61 -24.19
CA SER A 172 -12.91 -1.92 -25.21
C SER A 172 -11.45 -2.37 -25.25
N ILE A 173 -10.90 -2.80 -24.11
CA ILE A 173 -9.53 -3.28 -23.96
C ILE A 173 -9.40 -4.77 -24.30
N PHE A 174 -10.38 -5.59 -23.92
CA PHE A 174 -10.35 -7.05 -23.96
C PHE A 174 -10.03 -7.64 -25.35
N TYR A 175 -10.49 -7.00 -26.42
CA TYR A 175 -10.23 -7.43 -27.80
C TYR A 175 -9.05 -6.68 -28.45
N GLY A 176 -8.38 -5.80 -27.72
CA GLY A 176 -7.30 -4.94 -28.18
C GLY A 176 -5.90 -5.49 -27.92
N ALA A 177 -4.91 -4.59 -27.92
CA ALA A 177 -3.55 -4.93 -27.45
C ALA A 177 -3.56 -5.21 -25.94
N TYR A 178 -2.62 -6.02 -25.48
CA TYR A 178 -2.46 -6.33 -24.06
C TYR A 178 -2.39 -5.05 -23.23
N SER A 179 -3.16 -5.03 -22.14
CA SER A 179 -3.13 -3.97 -21.14
C SER A 179 -3.22 -4.59 -19.75
N TYR A 180 -2.30 -4.20 -18.87
CA TYR A 180 -2.31 -4.63 -17.47
C TYR A 180 -3.63 -4.25 -16.78
N ALA A 181 -4.25 -3.13 -17.15
CA ALA A 181 -5.53 -2.66 -16.62
C ALA A 181 -6.70 -3.66 -16.75
N ALA A 182 -6.58 -4.67 -17.62
CA ALA A 182 -7.61 -5.68 -17.86
C ALA A 182 -7.12 -7.12 -17.59
N ASP A 183 -5.87 -7.29 -17.13
CA ASP A 183 -5.27 -8.56 -16.71
C ASP A 183 -5.26 -8.60 -15.17
N PHE A 184 -6.42 -8.89 -14.59
CA PHE A 184 -6.69 -8.76 -13.16
C PHE A 184 -6.00 -9.84 -12.33
N ASN A 185 -5.83 -11.04 -12.90
CA ASN A 185 -5.08 -12.13 -12.27
C ASN A 185 -3.58 -12.09 -12.60
N ASN A 186 -3.15 -11.10 -13.40
CA ASN A 186 -1.76 -10.89 -13.78
C ASN A 186 -1.10 -12.15 -14.40
N ASP A 187 -1.82 -12.89 -15.23
CA ASP A 187 -1.28 -14.08 -15.89
C ASP A 187 -0.66 -13.80 -17.27
N GLY A 188 -0.68 -12.53 -17.71
CA GLY A 188 -0.16 -12.08 -18.99
C GLY A 188 -1.11 -12.30 -20.15
N LEU A 189 -2.35 -12.75 -19.90
CA LEU A 189 -3.39 -12.96 -20.89
C LEU A 189 -4.68 -12.29 -20.43
N MET A 190 -5.30 -11.50 -21.30
CA MET A 190 -6.67 -11.02 -21.06
C MET A 190 -7.65 -12.13 -21.48
N SER A 191 -8.30 -12.77 -20.52
CA SER A 191 -9.14 -13.96 -20.77
C SER A 191 -10.45 -13.97 -19.97
N LEU A 192 -11.21 -15.07 -20.06
CA LEU A 192 -12.45 -15.22 -19.30
C LEU A 192 -12.22 -15.28 -17.78
N SER A 193 -11.00 -15.57 -17.31
CA SER A 193 -10.64 -15.44 -15.89
C SER A 193 -10.81 -14.00 -15.41
N ASP A 194 -10.36 -13.02 -16.20
CA ASP A 194 -10.46 -11.60 -15.88
C ASP A 194 -11.90 -11.12 -15.92
N VAL A 195 -12.71 -11.64 -16.84
CA VAL A 195 -14.16 -11.40 -16.85
C VAL A 195 -14.80 -11.86 -15.53
N GLY A 196 -14.36 -13.00 -15.00
CA GLY A 196 -14.81 -13.51 -13.70
C GLY A 196 -14.43 -12.58 -12.54
N LEU A 197 -13.20 -12.06 -12.54
CA LEU A 197 -12.74 -11.11 -11.52
C LEU A 197 -13.47 -9.76 -11.61
N LEU A 198 -13.65 -9.21 -12.82
CA LEU A 198 -14.48 -8.02 -13.05
C LEU A 198 -15.89 -8.22 -12.50
N ALA A 199 -16.53 -9.33 -12.88
CA ALA A 199 -17.89 -9.65 -12.46
C ALA A 199 -18.03 -9.79 -10.94
N SER A 200 -16.99 -10.26 -10.24
CA SER A 200 -16.97 -10.35 -8.78
C SER A 200 -16.96 -8.97 -8.09
N GLY A 201 -16.45 -7.94 -8.78
CA GLY A 201 -16.39 -6.58 -8.28
C GLY A 201 -17.63 -5.73 -8.56
N VAL A 202 -18.43 -6.08 -9.58
CA VAL A 202 -19.57 -5.25 -10.03
C VAL A 202 -20.52 -4.93 -8.88
N GLY A 203 -20.81 -3.63 -8.70
CA GLY A 203 -21.63 -3.11 -7.62
C GLY A 203 -20.87 -2.82 -6.32
N GLY A 204 -19.57 -3.14 -6.26
CA GLY A 204 -18.68 -2.67 -5.20
C GLY A 204 -18.45 -1.16 -5.32
N ALA A 205 -18.47 -0.46 -4.19
CA ALA A 205 -18.19 0.97 -4.10
C ALA A 205 -17.42 1.27 -2.82
N CYS A 206 -16.75 2.41 -2.76
CA CYS A 206 -16.13 2.89 -1.53
C CYS A 206 -17.15 2.94 -0.37
N PRO A 207 -16.74 2.54 0.85
CA PRO A 207 -17.61 2.53 2.04
C PRO A 207 -18.02 3.93 2.53
#